data_AF-A0A959CTI5-F1
#
_entry.id   AF-A0A959CTI5-F1
#
_cell.length_a   1.000
_cell.length_b   1.000
_cell.length_c   1.000
_cell.angle_alpha   90.00
_cell.angle_beta   90.00
_cell.angle_gamma   90.00
#
_symmetry.space_group_name_H-M   'P 1'
#
loop_
_entity.id
_entity.type
_entity.pdbx_description
1 polymer ?
#
loop_
_entity_poly.entity_id
_entity_poly.type
_entity_poly.pdbx_seq_one_letter_code
_entity_poly.pdbx_strand_id
1 'polypeptide(L)'
;MPAEFYDIAQIERYLTRGMDGEERSGFEALLKKDDNTRREVEAYRQLFEGFHALRSENFRQEMKSWETEWEQANTDDTELIEWYLTGELTGEARTRIENRMEEEEQFAREVAAYRQLHEGFTAARSEDFRQQVSSWEKEQAAVRRRLWPRLAAAAAILLLVGFGFRWYVQANFSTEAIVATYYQPPLEGATMGEGPLEQEAAGRSFAAANRLFQKGDYPGAYLAFDALLNQLPD
;
A
#
# COMPACT_ATOMS: atom_id res chain seq x y z
N MET A 1 -47.27 14.69 -25.86
CA MET A 1 -46.60 13.90 -26.90
C MET A 1 -45.28 13.43 -26.30
N PRO A 2 -44.94 12.14 -26.36
CA PRO A 2 -43.64 11.66 -25.91
C PRO A 2 -42.56 12.37 -26.72
N ALA A 3 -41.47 12.81 -26.07
CA ALA A 3 -40.30 13.29 -26.79
C ALA A 3 -39.79 12.13 -27.64
N GLU A 4 -39.78 12.30 -28.97
CA GLU A 4 -39.04 11.40 -29.84
C GLU A 4 -37.56 11.56 -29.49
N PHE A 5 -37.03 10.62 -28.71
CA PHE A 5 -35.60 10.54 -28.44
C PHE A 5 -34.93 10.06 -29.73
N TYR A 6 -34.17 10.95 -30.35
CA TYR A 6 -33.30 10.58 -31.47
C TYR A 6 -32.13 9.77 -30.94
N ASP A 7 -31.73 8.73 -31.67
CA ASP A 7 -30.60 7.92 -31.27
C ASP A 7 -29.27 8.60 -31.62
N ILE A 8 -28.20 8.11 -31.00
CA ILE A 8 -26.82 8.59 -31.22
C ILE A 8 -26.41 8.49 -32.70
N ALA A 9 -26.88 7.47 -33.42
CA ALA A 9 -26.53 7.26 -34.82
C ALA A 9 -27.13 8.33 -35.74
N GLN A 10 -28.29 8.90 -35.40
CA GLN A 10 -28.86 10.04 -36.14
C GLN A 10 -28.03 11.31 -35.93
N ILE A 11 -27.61 11.60 -34.70
CA ILE A 11 -26.71 12.73 -34.41
C ILE A 11 -25.38 12.56 -35.16
N GLU A 12 -24.81 11.35 -35.15
CA GLU A 12 -23.59 11.03 -35.86
C GLU A 12 -23.73 11.22 -37.38
N ARG A 13 -24.79 10.69 -37.99
CA ARG A 13 -25.07 10.89 -39.42
C ARG A 13 -25.24 12.36 -39.77
N TYR A 14 -25.87 13.15 -38.90
CA TYR A 14 -25.98 14.61 -39.10
C TYR A 14 -24.60 15.29 -39.09
N LEU A 15 -23.79 15.02 -38.07
CA LEU A 15 -22.46 15.64 -37.89
C LEU A 15 -21.46 15.22 -38.96
N THR A 16 -21.52 13.97 -39.42
CA THR A 16 -20.65 13.43 -40.47
C THR A 16 -21.12 13.77 -41.89
N ARG A 17 -22.19 14.57 -42.04
CA ARG A 17 -22.84 14.91 -43.32
C ARG A 17 -23.41 13.70 -44.07
N GLY A 18 -23.71 12.61 -43.37
CA GLY A 18 -24.41 11.42 -43.88
C GLY A 18 -25.94 11.53 -43.91
N MET A 19 -26.50 12.69 -43.54
CA MET A 19 -27.90 13.07 -43.79
C MET A 19 -27.97 14.06 -44.95
N ASP A 20 -28.91 13.82 -45.88
CA ASP A 20 -29.16 14.67 -47.03
C ASP A 20 -30.65 15.06 -47.17
N GLY A 21 -30.92 15.95 -48.13
CA GLY A 21 -32.27 16.33 -48.56
C GLY A 21 -33.27 16.65 -47.43
N GLU A 22 -34.38 15.92 -47.45
CA GLU A 22 -35.52 16.10 -46.55
C GLU A 22 -35.19 15.65 -45.12
N GLU A 23 -34.41 14.58 -44.95
CA GLU A 23 -34.00 14.04 -43.64
C GLU A 23 -33.21 15.10 -42.85
N ARG A 24 -32.22 15.71 -43.50
CA ARG A 24 -31.43 16.79 -42.90
C ARG A 24 -32.28 18.01 -42.57
N SER A 25 -33.16 18.41 -43.49
CA SER A 25 -34.04 19.57 -43.30
C SER A 25 -35.00 19.37 -42.13
N GLY A 26 -35.54 18.15 -41.97
CA GLY A 26 -36.38 17.76 -40.84
C GLY A 26 -35.62 17.80 -39.52
N PHE A 27 -34.40 17.26 -39.49
CA PHE A 27 -33.54 17.32 -38.30
C PHE A 27 -33.15 18.75 -37.92
N GLU A 28 -32.85 19.62 -38.89
CA GLU A 28 -32.56 21.04 -38.63
C GLU A 28 -33.79 21.80 -38.12
N ALA A 29 -34.98 21.49 -38.62
CA ALA A 29 -36.23 22.06 -38.09
C ALA A 29 -36.47 21.62 -36.64
N LEU A 30 -36.13 20.38 -36.30
CA LEU A 30 -36.18 19.88 -34.93
C LEU A 30 -35.18 20.61 -34.03
N LEU A 31 -33.93 20.79 -34.44
CA LEU A 31 -32.92 21.51 -33.64
C LEU A 31 -33.32 22.96 -33.31
N LYS A 32 -34.20 23.57 -34.12
CA LYS A 32 -34.77 24.89 -33.84
C LYS A 32 -35.88 24.87 -32.79
N LYS A 33 -36.55 23.72 -32.63
CA LYS A 33 -37.72 23.55 -31.76
C LYS A 33 -37.36 22.90 -30.42
N ASP A 34 -36.38 22.00 -30.39
CA ASP A 34 -35.95 21.25 -29.21
C ASP A 34 -34.57 21.70 -28.72
N ASP A 35 -34.57 22.47 -27.64
CA ASP A 35 -33.36 22.95 -26.97
C ASP A 35 -32.50 21.81 -26.40
N ASN A 36 -33.10 20.68 -26.00
CA ASN A 36 -32.36 19.54 -25.44
C ASN A 36 -31.56 18.84 -26.54
N THR A 37 -32.22 18.48 -27.65
CA THR A 37 -31.54 17.87 -28.81
C THR A 37 -30.44 18.79 -29.34
N ARG A 38 -30.67 20.11 -29.37
CA ARG A 38 -29.63 21.07 -29.78
C ARG A 38 -28.40 21.02 -28.87
N ARG A 39 -28.58 20.92 -27.55
CA ARG A 39 -27.46 20.79 -26.58
C ARG A 39 -26.72 19.46 -26.76
N GLU A 40 -27.45 18.37 -26.98
CA GLU A 40 -26.85 17.05 -27.24
C GLU A 40 -26.00 17.07 -28.52
N VAL A 41 -26.54 17.59 -29.63
CA VAL A 41 -25.79 17.72 -30.88
C VAL A 41 -24.54 18.59 -30.71
N GLU A 42 -24.61 19.67 -29.93
CA GLU A 42 -23.45 20.51 -29.64
C GLU A 42 -22.39 19.77 -28.81
N ALA A 43 -22.79 18.98 -27.81
CA ALA A 43 -21.87 18.16 -27.03
C ALA A 43 -21.17 17.11 -27.90
N TYR A 44 -21.91 16.43 -28.79
CA TYR A 44 -21.32 15.51 -29.76
C TYR A 44 -20.38 16.23 -30.73
N ARG A 45 -20.75 17.42 -31.23
CA ARG A 45 -19.88 18.20 -32.10
C ARG A 45 -18.53 18.49 -31.45
N GLN A 46 -18.52 18.95 -30.19
CA GLN A 46 -17.28 19.21 -29.45
C GLN A 46 -16.41 17.95 -29.31
N LEU A 47 -17.02 16.79 -29.04
CA LEU A 47 -16.30 15.51 -29.00
C LEU A 47 -15.70 15.14 -30.35
N PHE A 48 -16.46 15.25 -31.45
CA PHE A 48 -15.98 14.96 -32.80
C PHE A 48 -14.87 15.92 -33.25
N GLU A 49 -14.99 17.21 -32.92
CA GLU A 49 -13.94 18.20 -33.15
C GLU A 49 -12.67 17.87 -32.36
N GLY A 50 -12.82 17.43 -31.10
CA GLY A 50 -11.72 16.89 -30.30
C GLY A 50 -11.03 15.70 -30.98
N PHE A 51 -11.79 14.70 -31.43
CA PHE A 51 -11.23 13.55 -32.17
C PHE A 51 -10.56 13.95 -33.49
N HIS A 52 -11.09 14.96 -34.20
CA HIS A 52 -10.45 15.49 -35.40
C HIS A 52 -9.14 16.21 -35.08
N ALA A 53 -9.08 16.96 -33.98
CA ALA A 53 -7.84 17.56 -33.49
C ALA A 53 -6.81 16.50 -33.09
N LEU A 54 -7.25 15.40 -32.46
CA LEU A 54 -6.41 14.23 -32.16
C LEU A 54 -5.95 13.49 -33.44
N ARG A 55 -6.62 13.65 -34.57
CA ARG A 55 -6.15 13.12 -35.87
C ARG A 55 -5.21 14.09 -36.60
N SER A 56 -4.94 15.27 -36.05
CA SER A 56 -4.04 16.23 -36.67
C SER A 56 -2.61 15.66 -36.75
N GLU A 57 -1.89 16.07 -37.80
CA GLU A 57 -0.50 15.66 -37.99
C GLU A 57 0.38 16.10 -36.81
N ASN A 58 0.05 17.23 -36.18
CA ASN A 58 0.73 17.71 -34.98
C ASN A 58 0.53 16.77 -33.79
N PHE A 59 -0.69 16.29 -33.54
CA PHE A 59 -0.93 15.33 -32.47
C PHE A 59 -0.24 13.98 -32.76
N ARG A 60 -0.18 13.54 -34.02
CA ARG A 60 0.61 12.35 -34.38
C ARG A 60 2.10 12.54 -34.13
N GLN A 61 2.62 13.73 -34.41
CA GLN A 61 4.02 14.07 -34.11
C GLN A 61 4.26 14.13 -32.60
N GLU A 62 3.31 14.68 -31.84
CA GLU A 62 3.35 14.74 -30.38
C GLU A 62 3.28 13.34 -29.74
N MET A 63 2.42 12.46 -30.25
CA MET A 63 2.36 11.05 -29.85
C MET A 63 3.67 10.31 -30.19
N LYS A 64 4.27 10.57 -31.36
CA LYS A 64 5.59 10.01 -31.71
C LYS A 64 6.71 10.55 -30.82
N SER A 65 6.67 11.83 -30.44
CA SER A 65 7.67 12.38 -29.53
C SER A 65 7.51 11.81 -28.13
N TRP A 66 6.27 11.64 -27.65
CA TRP A 66 6.03 10.94 -26.40
C TRP A 66 6.54 9.51 -26.50
N GLU A 67 6.22 8.76 -27.55
CA GLU A 67 6.73 7.39 -27.76
C GLU A 67 8.28 7.33 -27.69
N THR A 68 8.96 8.34 -28.27
CA THR A 68 10.43 8.48 -28.18
C THR A 68 10.91 8.89 -26.78
N GLU A 69 10.14 9.68 -26.04
CA GLU A 69 10.44 10.03 -24.64
C GLU A 69 10.21 8.83 -23.70
N TRP A 70 9.17 8.01 -23.96
CA TRP A 70 8.89 6.74 -23.28
C TRP A 70 9.98 5.69 -23.58
N GLU A 71 10.66 5.76 -24.73
CA GLU A 71 11.86 4.95 -25.01
C GLU A 71 13.08 5.33 -24.16
N GLN A 72 13.17 6.58 -23.72
CA GLN A 72 14.32 7.10 -22.97
C GLN A 72 14.08 7.16 -21.47
N ALA A 73 12.84 7.34 -21.05
CA ALA A 73 12.42 7.07 -19.70
C ALA A 73 12.43 5.55 -19.53
N ASN A 74 13.16 5.03 -18.53
CA ASN A 74 13.03 3.66 -18.04
C ASN A 74 11.59 3.42 -17.59
N THR A 75 10.69 3.23 -18.55
CA THR A 75 9.31 2.90 -18.28
C THR A 75 9.33 1.56 -17.60
N ASP A 76 8.69 1.48 -16.43
CA ASP A 76 8.61 0.25 -15.65
C ASP A 76 8.05 -0.84 -16.58
N ASP A 77 8.81 -1.91 -16.80
CA ASP A 77 8.40 -3.04 -17.65
C ASP A 77 7.00 -3.54 -17.26
N THR A 78 6.62 -3.38 -15.99
CA THR A 78 5.27 -3.64 -15.47
C THR A 78 4.17 -2.90 -16.23
N GLU A 79 4.33 -1.59 -16.47
CA GLU A 79 3.28 -0.75 -17.07
C GLU A 79 3.11 -1.07 -18.56
N LEU A 80 4.23 -1.33 -19.25
CA LEU A 80 4.22 -1.78 -20.65
C LEU A 80 3.53 -3.14 -20.81
N ILE A 81 3.79 -4.08 -19.90
CA ILE A 81 3.15 -5.39 -19.90
C ILE A 81 1.65 -5.23 -19.64
N GLU A 82 1.24 -4.37 -18.72
CA GLU A 82 -0.18 -4.10 -18.44
C GLU A 82 -0.90 -3.58 -19.69
N TRP A 83 -0.38 -2.53 -20.33
CA TRP A 83 -0.98 -1.98 -21.56
C TRP A 83 -1.00 -2.97 -22.72
N TYR A 84 0.02 -3.83 -22.83
CA TYR A 84 0.04 -4.91 -23.81
C TYR A 84 -1.10 -5.91 -23.56
N LEU A 85 -1.29 -6.32 -22.31
CA LEU A 85 -2.31 -7.31 -21.92
C LEU A 85 -3.74 -6.75 -21.99
N THR A 86 -3.93 -5.45 -21.73
CA THR A 86 -5.24 -4.78 -21.89
C THR A 86 -5.56 -4.42 -23.34
N GLY A 87 -4.58 -4.49 -24.24
CA GLY A 87 -4.74 -4.15 -25.66
C GLY A 87 -4.72 -2.65 -25.96
N GLU A 88 -4.22 -1.84 -25.02
CA GLU A 88 -4.04 -0.40 -25.17
C GLU A 88 -2.84 -0.06 -26.08
N LEU A 89 -1.85 -0.96 -26.17
CA LEU A 89 -0.76 -0.84 -27.14
C LEU A 89 -1.23 -1.22 -28.56
N THR A 90 -0.98 -0.32 -29.51
CA THR A 90 -1.30 -0.52 -30.93
C THR A 90 -0.09 -0.24 -31.82
N GLY A 91 -0.11 -0.74 -33.06
CA GLY A 91 0.92 -0.44 -34.06
C GLY A 91 2.32 -0.90 -33.67
N GLU A 92 3.30 -0.02 -33.81
CA GLU A 92 4.73 -0.30 -33.64
C GLU A 92 5.10 -0.69 -32.21
N ALA A 93 4.53 -0.01 -31.21
CA ALA A 93 4.74 -0.33 -29.79
C ALA A 93 4.36 -1.78 -29.44
N ARG A 94 3.25 -2.28 -30.00
CA ARG A 94 2.82 -3.67 -29.79
C ARG A 94 3.79 -4.66 -30.44
N THR A 95 4.15 -4.43 -31.71
CA THR A 95 5.11 -5.29 -32.43
C THR A 95 6.46 -5.35 -31.70
N ARG A 96 6.88 -4.25 -31.07
CA ARG A 96 8.12 -4.22 -30.30
C ARG A 96 8.06 -5.11 -29.06
N ILE A 97 6.96 -5.08 -28.30
CA ILE A 97 6.76 -5.97 -27.15
C ILE A 97 6.75 -7.43 -27.61
N GLU A 98 6.11 -7.71 -28.76
CA GLU A 98 6.10 -9.05 -29.37
C GLU A 98 7.52 -9.50 -29.74
N ASN A 99 8.30 -8.67 -30.42
CA ASN A 99 9.70 -8.96 -30.73
C ASN A 99 10.55 -9.15 -29.46
N ARG A 100 10.37 -8.29 -28.44
CA ARG A 100 11.11 -8.39 -27.17
C ARG A 100 10.79 -9.69 -26.43
N MET A 101 9.55 -10.18 -26.49
CA MET A 101 9.22 -11.51 -25.95
C MET A 101 9.91 -12.66 -26.72
N GLU A 102 10.21 -12.48 -28.00
CA GLU A 102 10.97 -13.47 -28.79
C GLU A 102 12.48 -13.40 -28.49
N GLU A 103 13.02 -12.19 -28.30
CA GLU A 103 14.44 -11.95 -28.09
C GLU A 103 14.89 -12.13 -26.63
N GLU A 104 14.03 -11.79 -25.67
CA GLU A 104 14.34 -11.77 -24.23
C GLU A 104 13.48 -12.76 -23.44
N GLU A 105 14.03 -13.95 -23.16
CA GLU A 105 13.32 -15.01 -22.43
C GLU A 105 12.81 -14.57 -21.04
N GLN A 106 13.55 -13.70 -20.35
CA GLN A 106 13.12 -13.17 -19.05
C GLN A 106 11.85 -12.32 -19.15
N PHE A 107 11.80 -11.42 -20.14
CA PHE A 107 10.65 -10.56 -20.37
C PHE A 107 9.43 -11.38 -20.78
N ALA A 108 9.61 -12.41 -21.62
CA ALA A 108 8.53 -13.35 -21.97
C ALA A 108 7.95 -14.07 -20.73
N ARG A 109 8.81 -14.51 -19.80
CA ARG A 109 8.37 -15.11 -18.53
C ARG A 109 7.58 -14.12 -17.67
N GLU A 110 8.00 -12.85 -17.65
CA GLU A 110 7.31 -11.80 -16.92
C GLU A 110 5.91 -11.52 -17.49
N VAL A 111 5.81 -11.35 -18.82
CA VAL A 111 4.51 -11.21 -19.50
C VAL A 111 3.58 -12.39 -19.21
N ALA A 112 4.10 -13.62 -19.22
CA ALA A 112 3.33 -14.81 -18.91
C ALA A 112 2.82 -14.81 -17.45
N ALA A 113 3.66 -14.38 -16.50
CA ALA A 113 3.27 -14.25 -15.09
C ALA A 113 2.16 -13.19 -14.89
N TYR A 114 2.31 -12.01 -15.51
CA TYR A 114 1.28 -10.97 -15.47
C TYR A 114 -0.02 -11.40 -16.13
N ARG A 115 0.04 -12.12 -17.25
CA ARG A 115 -1.16 -12.68 -17.91
C ARG A 115 -1.92 -13.61 -16.98
N GLN A 116 -1.22 -14.55 -16.33
CA GLN A 116 -1.84 -15.49 -15.40
C GLN A 116 -2.51 -14.75 -14.22
N LEU A 117 -1.86 -13.72 -13.69
CA LEU A 117 -2.39 -12.90 -12.61
C LEU A 117 -3.63 -12.10 -13.06
N HIS A 118 -3.59 -11.50 -14.24
CA HIS A 118 -4.72 -10.77 -14.81
C HIS A 118 -5.93 -11.67 -15.10
N GLU A 119 -5.70 -12.87 -15.64
CA GLU A 119 -6.73 -13.89 -15.82
C GLU A 119 -7.33 -14.32 -14.47
N GLY A 120 -6.50 -14.51 -13.46
CA GLY A 120 -6.93 -14.81 -12.09
C GLY A 120 -7.82 -13.71 -11.50
N PHE A 121 -7.46 -12.44 -11.65
CA PHE A 121 -8.30 -11.32 -11.19
C PHE A 121 -9.59 -11.19 -11.99
N THR A 122 -9.56 -11.45 -13.29
CA THR A 122 -10.76 -11.44 -14.14
C THR A 122 -11.71 -12.55 -13.72
N ALA A 123 -11.19 -13.76 -13.48
CA ALA A 123 -11.96 -14.88 -12.96
C ALA A 123 -12.53 -14.58 -11.55
N ALA A 124 -11.74 -13.96 -10.67
CA ALA A 124 -12.20 -13.54 -9.35
C ALA A 124 -13.25 -12.41 -9.38
N ARG A 125 -13.27 -11.59 -10.44
CA ARG A 125 -14.31 -10.59 -10.66
C ARG A 125 -15.58 -11.15 -11.30
N SER A 126 -15.54 -12.38 -11.81
CA SER A 126 -16.68 -13.01 -12.46
C SER A 126 -17.88 -13.10 -11.51
N GLU A 127 -19.07 -12.98 -12.10
CA GLU A 127 -20.32 -13.10 -11.35
C GLU A 127 -20.46 -14.49 -10.71
N ASP A 128 -19.96 -15.53 -11.36
CA ASP A 128 -19.91 -16.89 -10.83
C ASP A 128 -19.08 -16.98 -9.55
N PHE A 129 -17.90 -16.35 -9.52
CA PHE A 129 -17.08 -16.29 -8.32
C PHE A 129 -17.76 -15.51 -7.20
N ARG A 130 -18.41 -14.38 -7.51
CA ARG A 130 -19.19 -13.61 -6.52
C ARG A 130 -20.34 -14.43 -5.94
N GLN A 131 -21.05 -15.18 -6.78
CA GLN A 131 -22.14 -16.06 -6.35
C GLN A 131 -21.61 -17.21 -5.47
N GLN A 132 -20.46 -17.77 -5.82
CA GLN A 132 -19.81 -18.82 -5.02
C GLN A 132 -19.33 -18.29 -3.67
N VAL A 133 -18.72 -17.10 -3.62
CA VAL A 133 -18.35 -16.45 -2.35
C VAL A 133 -19.59 -16.16 -1.51
N SER A 134 -20.66 -15.64 -2.12
CA SER A 134 -21.93 -15.38 -1.43
C SER A 134 -22.58 -16.65 -0.87
N SER A 135 -22.48 -17.79 -1.58
CA SER A 135 -23.01 -19.05 -1.08
C SER A 135 -22.22 -19.56 0.12
N TRP A 136 -20.89 -19.43 0.12
CA TRP A 136 -20.05 -19.74 1.27
C TRP A 136 -20.38 -18.87 2.49
N GLU A 137 -20.62 -17.57 2.30
CA GLU A 137 -21.05 -16.69 3.39
C GLU A 137 -22.40 -17.11 3.97
N LYS A 138 -23.36 -17.51 3.13
CA LYS A 138 -24.67 -18.01 3.57
C LYS A 138 -24.55 -19.32 4.33
N GLU A 139 -23.72 -20.25 3.86
CA GLU A 139 -23.44 -21.51 4.55
C GLU A 139 -22.75 -21.28 5.90
N GLN A 140 -21.75 -20.40 5.94
CA GLN A 140 -21.09 -20.02 7.19
C GLN A 140 -22.04 -19.29 8.14
N ALA A 141 -22.92 -18.41 7.67
CA ALA A 141 -23.92 -17.75 8.51
C ALA A 141 -24.91 -18.76 9.12
N ALA A 142 -25.31 -19.79 8.37
CA ALA A 142 -26.16 -20.88 8.86
C ALA A 142 -25.47 -21.72 9.95
N VAL A 143 -24.18 -22.03 9.75
CA VAL A 143 -23.36 -22.74 10.76
C VAL A 143 -23.08 -21.86 11.99
N ARG A 144 -22.82 -20.56 11.78
CA ARG A 144 -22.51 -19.59 12.83
C ARG A 144 -23.70 -19.34 13.77
N ARG A 145 -24.94 -19.34 13.26
CA ARG A 145 -26.15 -19.32 14.11
C ARG A 145 -26.26 -20.52 15.04
N ARG A 146 -25.75 -21.70 14.64
CA ARG A 146 -25.82 -22.94 15.43
C ARG A 146 -24.66 -23.08 16.42
N LEU A 147 -23.51 -22.45 16.15
CA LEU A 147 -22.29 -22.55 16.97
C LEU A 147 -21.98 -21.31 17.83
N TRP A 148 -22.73 -20.20 17.67
CA TRP A 148 -22.57 -18.97 18.44
C TRP A 148 -22.47 -19.15 19.97
N PRO A 149 -23.28 -19.99 20.64
CA PRO A 149 -23.13 -20.17 22.08
C PRO A 149 -21.80 -20.85 22.47
N ARG A 150 -21.19 -21.65 21.58
CA ARG A 150 -19.90 -22.32 21.84
C ARG A 150 -18.70 -21.40 21.54
N LEU A 151 -18.80 -20.59 20.50
CA LEU A 151 -17.77 -19.60 20.16
C LEU A 151 -17.70 -18.45 21.17
N ALA A 152 -18.84 -18.02 21.73
CA ALA A 152 -18.86 -17.01 22.79
C ALA A 152 -18.10 -17.48 24.06
N ALA A 153 -18.24 -18.76 24.43
CA ALA A 153 -17.52 -19.34 25.55
C ALA A 153 -16.00 -19.38 25.31
N ALA A 154 -15.56 -19.77 24.11
CA ALA A 154 -14.14 -19.78 23.76
C ALA A 154 -13.53 -18.37 23.70
N ALA A 155 -14.25 -17.39 23.16
CA ALA A 155 -13.82 -15.99 23.12
C ALA A 155 -13.71 -15.39 24.54
N ALA A 156 -14.62 -15.74 25.46
CA ALA A 156 -14.54 -15.32 26.85
C ALA A 156 -13.30 -15.89 27.56
N ILE A 157 -12.96 -17.17 27.32
CA ILE A 157 -11.75 -17.78 27.86
C ILE A 157 -10.50 -17.10 27.30
N LEU A 158 -10.45 -16.84 25.99
CA LEU A 158 -9.31 -16.14 25.37
C LEU A 158 -9.15 -14.70 25.88
N LEU A 159 -10.26 -13.98 26.11
CA LEU A 159 -10.21 -12.65 26.71
C LEU A 159 -9.69 -12.71 28.15
N LEU A 160 -10.13 -13.68 28.95
CA LEU A 160 -9.62 -13.88 30.32
C LEU A 160 -8.13 -14.23 30.33
N VAL A 161 -7.70 -15.12 29.43
CA VAL A 161 -6.27 -15.48 29.29
C VAL A 161 -5.46 -14.28 28.82
N GLY A 162 -5.95 -13.51 27.84
CA GLY A 162 -5.27 -12.32 27.33
C GLY A 162 -5.16 -11.22 28.37
N PHE A 163 -6.23 -10.93 29.13
CA PHE A 163 -6.20 -9.98 30.24
C PHE A 163 -5.27 -10.45 31.37
N GLY A 164 -5.34 -11.73 31.73
CA GLY A 164 -4.47 -12.33 32.75
C GLY A 164 -3.00 -12.28 32.34
N PHE A 165 -2.69 -12.59 31.09
CA PHE A 165 -1.33 -12.54 30.55
C PHE A 165 -0.80 -11.10 30.51
N ARG A 166 -1.60 -10.14 30.06
CA ARG A 166 -1.21 -8.72 30.06
C ARG A 166 -0.89 -8.22 31.46
N TRP A 167 -1.72 -8.57 32.46
CA TRP A 167 -1.46 -8.24 33.85
C TRP A 167 -0.14 -8.87 34.31
N TYR A 168 0.05 -10.17 34.06
CA TYR A 168 1.25 -10.89 34.46
C TYR A 168 2.53 -10.30 33.87
N VAL A 169 2.52 -9.95 32.58
CA VAL A 169 3.68 -9.33 31.92
C VAL A 169 3.98 -7.96 32.53
N GLN A 170 2.97 -7.13 32.77
CA GLN A 170 3.17 -5.81 33.36
C GLN A 170 3.69 -5.87 34.81
N ALA A 171 3.34 -6.91 35.57
CA ALA A 171 3.82 -7.09 36.94
C ALA A 171 5.26 -7.62 37.03
N ASN A 172 5.71 -8.44 36.07
CA ASN A 172 6.98 -9.16 36.18
C ASN A 172 8.09 -8.64 35.23
N PHE A 173 7.75 -7.90 34.19
CA PHE A 173 8.70 -7.42 33.17
C PHE A 173 8.77 -5.89 33.13
N SER A 174 8.74 -5.21 34.27
CA SER A 174 9.12 -3.79 34.26
C SER A 174 10.59 -3.68 33.87
N THR A 175 10.90 -2.73 32.99
CA THR A 175 12.27 -2.47 32.56
C THR A 175 13.18 -2.22 33.77
N GLU A 176 12.66 -1.63 34.85
CA GLU A 176 13.41 -1.44 36.10
C GLU A 176 13.81 -2.76 36.77
N ALA A 177 12.97 -3.79 36.77
CA ALA A 177 13.27 -5.08 37.40
C ALA A 177 14.36 -5.85 36.63
N ILE A 178 14.31 -5.81 35.29
CA ILE A 178 15.32 -6.42 34.43
C ILE A 178 16.65 -5.66 34.57
N VAL A 179 16.61 -4.33 34.53
CA VAL A 179 17.80 -3.49 34.73
C VAL A 179 18.38 -3.71 36.13
N ALA A 180 17.58 -3.77 37.19
CA ALA A 180 18.08 -4.04 38.54
C ALA A 180 18.76 -5.40 38.69
N THR A 181 18.34 -6.40 37.91
CA THR A 181 18.88 -7.77 38.00
C THR A 181 20.14 -7.96 37.16
N TYR A 182 20.21 -7.32 35.98
CA TYR A 182 21.24 -7.60 34.99
C TYR A 182 22.17 -6.43 34.68
N TYR A 183 21.81 -5.21 35.05
CA TYR A 183 22.69 -4.06 34.85
C TYR A 183 23.77 -4.04 35.93
N GLN A 184 24.97 -4.44 35.54
CA GLN A 184 26.17 -4.08 36.26
C GLN A 184 26.56 -2.67 35.78
N PRO A 185 26.52 -1.64 36.64
CA PRO A 185 26.98 -0.34 36.25
C PRO A 185 28.43 -0.46 35.75
N PRO A 186 28.76 0.13 34.59
CA PRO A 186 30.13 0.12 34.11
C PRO A 186 31.03 0.69 35.21
N LEU A 187 32.20 0.07 35.39
CA LEU A 187 33.21 0.57 36.32
C LEU A 187 33.71 1.93 35.79
N GLU A 188 33.02 3.00 36.17
CA GLU A 188 33.45 4.38 35.94
C GLU A 188 34.71 4.60 36.78
N GLY A 189 35.87 4.33 36.19
CA GLY A 189 37.16 4.40 36.87
C GLY A 189 38.29 3.59 36.23
N ALA A 190 37.99 2.68 35.30
CA ALA A 190 39.02 1.94 34.57
C ALA A 190 39.69 2.81 33.48
N THR A 191 40.38 3.87 33.85
CA THR A 191 41.40 4.48 32.98
C THR A 191 42.61 3.56 32.98
N MET A 192 43.01 3.11 31.79
CA MET A 192 44.05 2.11 31.51
C MET A 192 45.27 2.18 32.46
N GLY A 193 45.44 1.18 33.34
CA GLY A 193 46.75 0.96 34.00
C GLY A 193 46.74 0.21 35.34
N GLU A 194 45.66 0.23 36.11
CA GLU A 194 45.64 -0.40 37.44
C GLU A 194 45.23 -1.88 37.40
N GLY A 195 45.93 -2.69 38.19
CA GLY A 195 45.79 -4.15 38.19
C GLY A 195 44.40 -4.61 38.68
N PRO A 196 43.87 -5.73 38.12
CA PRO A 196 42.49 -6.16 38.36
C PRO A 196 42.16 -6.50 39.82
N LEU A 197 43.16 -6.83 40.66
CA LEU A 197 42.93 -7.22 42.05
C LEU A 197 42.70 -6.04 43.00
N GLU A 198 43.36 -4.90 42.77
CA GLU A 198 43.20 -3.70 43.61
C GLU A 198 41.88 -2.97 43.30
N GLN A 199 41.49 -2.96 42.02
CA GLN A 199 40.21 -2.40 41.58
C GLN A 199 38.99 -3.16 42.14
N GLU A 200 39.06 -4.48 42.26
CA GLU A 200 37.96 -5.24 42.87
C GLU A 200 37.79 -4.91 44.36
N ALA A 201 38.89 -4.72 45.09
CA ALA A 201 38.83 -4.38 46.50
C ALA A 201 38.27 -2.95 46.70
N ALA A 202 38.75 -1.98 45.93
CA ALA A 202 38.27 -0.60 45.96
C ALA A 202 36.79 -0.51 45.57
N GLY A 203 36.37 -1.22 44.52
CA GLY A 203 34.98 -1.26 44.07
C GLY A 203 34.02 -1.85 45.11
N ARG A 204 34.42 -2.92 45.81
CA ARG A 204 33.61 -3.51 46.89
C ARG A 204 33.49 -2.56 48.08
N SER A 205 34.58 -1.89 48.47
CA SER A 205 34.59 -0.91 49.55
C SER A 205 33.73 0.32 49.23
N PHE A 206 33.82 0.85 48.01
CA PHE A 206 32.96 1.94 47.53
C PHE A 206 31.48 1.56 47.52
N ALA A 207 31.14 0.37 47.01
CA ALA A 207 29.75 -0.11 47.00
C ALA A 207 29.19 -0.36 48.41
N ALA A 208 30.03 -0.68 49.39
CA ALA A 208 29.62 -0.79 50.79
C ALA A 208 29.33 0.60 51.39
N ALA A 209 30.22 1.58 51.16
CA ALA A 209 30.05 2.97 51.61
C ALA A 209 28.78 3.62 51.03
N ASN A 210 28.54 3.44 49.73
CA ASN A 210 27.37 3.99 49.05
C ASN A 210 26.05 3.38 49.56
N ARG A 211 26.05 2.08 49.92
CA ARG A 211 24.88 1.44 50.55
C ARG A 211 24.54 2.01 51.93
N LEU A 212 25.55 2.41 52.72
CA LEU A 212 25.32 3.09 54.01
C LEU A 212 24.71 4.48 53.77
N PHE A 213 25.21 5.20 52.77
CA PHE A 213 24.71 6.52 52.40
C PHE A 213 23.24 6.47 51.96
N GLN A 214 22.88 5.53 51.07
CA GLN A 214 21.50 5.35 50.60
C GLN A 214 20.52 4.96 51.72
N LYS A 215 21.00 4.30 52.78
CA LYS A 215 20.19 3.96 53.96
C LYS A 215 20.04 5.11 54.96
N GLY A 216 20.70 6.25 54.73
CA GLY A 216 20.68 7.40 55.63
C GLY A 216 21.65 7.29 56.83
N ASP A 217 22.52 6.27 56.86
CA ASP A 217 23.58 6.15 57.88
C ASP A 217 24.80 6.97 57.44
N TYR A 218 24.67 8.28 57.56
CA TYR A 218 25.72 9.23 57.14
C TYR A 218 27.03 9.10 57.93
N PRO A 219 27.02 8.90 59.27
CA PRO A 219 28.26 8.68 60.01
C PRO A 219 29.01 7.42 59.56
N GLY A 220 28.28 6.30 59.36
CA GLY A 220 28.88 5.06 58.85
C GLY A 220 29.41 5.21 57.43
N ALA A 221 28.65 5.89 56.55
CA ALA A 221 29.07 6.17 55.19
C ALA A 221 30.32 7.04 55.15
N TYR A 222 30.39 8.10 55.97
CA TYR A 222 31.54 8.99 56.05
C TYR A 222 32.82 8.24 56.42
N LEU A 223 32.78 7.42 57.47
CA LEU A 223 33.94 6.61 57.88
C LEU A 223 34.37 5.63 56.79
N ALA A 224 33.42 5.02 56.09
CA ALA A 224 33.71 4.09 55.01
C ALA A 224 34.33 4.77 53.79
N PHE A 225 33.88 5.99 53.45
CA PHE A 225 34.48 6.79 52.38
C PHE A 225 35.86 7.34 52.76
N ASP A 226 36.03 7.79 54.00
CA ASP A 226 37.31 8.28 54.50
C ASP A 226 38.37 7.17 54.50
N ALA A 227 38.00 5.96 54.93
CA ALA A 227 38.87 4.79 54.85
C ALA A 227 39.24 4.43 53.40
N LEU A 228 38.33 4.62 52.44
CA LEU A 228 38.60 4.40 51.02
C LEU A 228 39.58 5.45 50.47
N LEU A 229 39.40 6.73 50.81
CA LEU A 229 40.29 7.81 50.37
C LEU A 229 41.73 7.60 50.88
N ASN A 230 41.88 7.13 52.12
CA ASN A 230 43.18 6.83 52.71
C ASN A 230 43.87 5.57 52.15
N GLN A 231 43.17 4.75 51.34
CA GLN A 231 43.73 3.55 50.69
C GLN A 231 44.20 3.83 49.25
N LEU A 232 43.80 4.95 48.65
CA LEU A 232 44.25 5.33 47.32
C LEU A 232 45.64 5.97 47.43
N PRO A 233 46.60 5.58 46.56
CA PRO A 233 47.89 6.28 46.48
C PRO A 233 47.69 7.73 46.02
N ASP A 234 48.48 8.65 46.59
CA ASP A 234 48.54 10.07 46.18
C ASP A 234 48.94 10.24 44.71
#